data_AF-A0A8C9WWP5-F1
#
_entry.id   AF-A0A8C9WWP5-F1
#
_cell.length_a   1.000
_cell.length_b   1.000
_cell.length_c   1.000
_cell.angle_alpha   90.00
_cell.angle_beta   90.00
_cell.angle_gamma   90.00
#
_symmetry.space_group_name_H-M   'P 1'
#
loop_
_entity.id
_entity.type
_entity.pdbx_description
1 polymer ?
#
loop_
_entity_poly.entity_id
_entity_poly.type
_entity_poly.pdbx_seq_one_letter_code
_entity_poly.pdbx_strand_id
1 'polypeptide(L)'
;MFYMSEAYFCKLPRVWLACHVLQESLLSSASGYSNYRGILNWCVVMLVLSNARLFLENIIKYGILVDPIQVVSLFLKDPYSWPAACLIIVSNVFILAALYTERRLAVGTITQMTGLIFHIFNLTSMLIFPSATVLIVTSMTPVGGVLSLGIYTVLFLKLYSYQDTNRWCREIRQAKAKRLTRSYSSGHTHVSYPGNLTHRDMYYFVFAPTLCYQLNFPRSPRIRIRFLMRRLFEMWMVPTIQNSMKPFQVPNHLIWLIFFYWFFHSSMNFVAELLQFGDREFYKDWWNSETVTYFWANWNIPVHKWCLRHFYKPMLRKGVNKFLAQTAVFLMSAFFHEYLVSVPLKMFRLWAFMGMMAQVPLAWFVGRFLNGNYGNAAVWMSLIIGQPVAVLMYVHDYYVIHYGSTT
;
A
#
# COMPACT_ATOMS: atom_id res chain seq x y z
N MET A 1 -5.03 -50.10 -27.18
CA MET A 1 -5.22 -50.46 -28.60
C MET A 1 -4.54 -49.39 -29.45
N PHE A 2 -3.24 -49.53 -29.70
CA PHE A 2 -2.53 -48.72 -30.68
C PHE A 2 -1.85 -49.71 -31.62
N TYR A 3 -2.37 -49.76 -32.85
CA TYR A 3 -1.84 -50.53 -33.97
C TYR A 3 -0.47 -49.97 -34.34
N MET A 4 0.53 -50.83 -34.45
CA MET A 4 1.76 -50.49 -35.18
C MET A 4 2.14 -51.71 -36.01
N SER A 5 1.92 -51.60 -37.32
CA SER A 5 2.20 -52.65 -38.29
C SER A 5 3.70 -52.87 -38.42
N GLU A 6 4.12 -54.13 -38.34
CA GLU A 6 5.40 -54.58 -38.86
C GLU A 6 5.49 -54.30 -40.36
N ALA A 7 6.32 -53.35 -40.76
CA ALA A 7 6.98 -53.36 -42.06
C ALA A 7 8.15 -52.36 -42.02
N TYR A 8 9.27 -52.75 -42.64
CA TYR A 8 10.49 -51.96 -42.88
C TYR A 8 11.51 -51.92 -41.73
N PHE A 9 11.88 -53.09 -41.23
CA PHE A 9 13.15 -53.30 -40.53
C PHE A 9 14.23 -53.76 -41.53
N CYS A 10 14.79 -52.84 -42.32
CA CYS A 10 16.10 -53.10 -42.95
C CYS A 10 16.80 -51.83 -43.45
N LYS A 11 18.03 -51.65 -42.96
CA LYS A 11 19.10 -50.74 -43.44
C LYS A 11 18.97 -49.25 -43.12
N LEU A 12 19.27 -48.90 -41.86
CA LEU A 12 20.00 -47.68 -41.48
C LEU A 12 20.89 -48.06 -40.27
N PRO A 13 22.11 -47.49 -40.12
CA PRO A 13 22.91 -47.74 -38.92
C PRO A 13 22.09 -47.34 -37.70
N ARG A 14 22.25 -47.99 -36.54
CA ARG A 14 21.68 -47.50 -35.28
C ARG A 14 22.19 -46.08 -35.05
N VAL A 15 21.44 -45.08 -35.52
CA VAL A 15 21.64 -43.70 -35.13
C VAL A 15 21.26 -43.69 -33.66
N TRP A 16 22.27 -43.62 -32.80
CA TRP A 16 22.07 -43.46 -31.38
C TRP A 16 21.21 -42.21 -31.18
N LEU A 17 19.92 -42.39 -30.91
CA LEU A 17 19.02 -41.30 -30.56
C LEU A 17 19.50 -40.77 -29.20
N ALA A 18 20.19 -39.63 -29.21
CA ALA A 18 20.71 -39.01 -28.01
C ALA A 18 19.54 -38.58 -27.11
N CYS A 19 19.45 -39.18 -25.92
CA CYS A 19 18.49 -38.81 -24.87
C CYS A 19 18.96 -37.63 -24.02
N HIS A 20 20.24 -37.26 -24.15
CA HIS A 20 20.85 -36.14 -23.45
C HIS A 20 20.87 -34.91 -24.33
N VAL A 21 20.35 -33.81 -23.81
CA VAL A 21 20.34 -32.49 -24.43
C VAL A 21 21.21 -31.57 -23.58
N LEU A 22 21.98 -30.68 -24.23
CA LEU A 22 22.69 -29.61 -23.53
C LEU A 22 21.65 -28.69 -22.88
N GLN A 23 21.57 -28.73 -21.55
CA GLN A 23 20.63 -27.95 -20.76
C GLN A 23 21.28 -27.52 -19.46
N GLU A 24 20.92 -26.32 -19.00
CA GLU A 24 21.36 -25.77 -17.73
C GLU A 24 20.54 -26.34 -16.56
N SER A 25 21.14 -26.41 -15.37
CA SER A 25 20.40 -26.75 -14.15
C SER A 25 19.37 -25.65 -13.82
N LEU A 26 18.17 -26.01 -13.37
CA LEU A 26 17.07 -25.05 -13.14
C LEU A 26 17.39 -23.93 -12.14
N LEU A 27 18.30 -24.15 -11.20
CA LEU A 27 18.73 -23.12 -10.24
C LEU A 27 19.98 -22.36 -10.69
N SER A 28 20.55 -22.72 -11.85
CA SER A 28 21.63 -21.96 -12.49
C SER A 28 21.08 -20.60 -12.92
N SER A 29 21.89 -19.55 -12.76
CA SER A 29 21.56 -18.19 -13.21
C SER A 29 21.33 -18.12 -14.72
N ALA A 30 21.94 -19.02 -15.49
CA ALA A 30 21.81 -19.10 -16.95
C ALA A 30 20.51 -19.81 -17.42
N SER A 31 19.77 -20.47 -16.53
CA SER A 31 18.60 -21.29 -16.90
C SER A 31 17.34 -20.50 -17.25
N GLY A 32 17.25 -19.23 -16.81
CA GLY A 32 16.06 -18.40 -16.99
C GLY A 32 14.81 -18.87 -16.24
N TYR A 33 14.92 -19.86 -15.34
CA TYR A 33 13.79 -20.41 -14.60
C TYR A 33 13.27 -19.43 -13.53
N SER A 34 11.95 -19.19 -13.53
CA SER A 34 11.30 -18.18 -12.68
C SER A 34 10.10 -18.69 -11.86
N ASN A 35 9.71 -19.95 -11.99
CA ASN A 35 8.51 -20.49 -11.36
C ASN A 35 8.78 -21.09 -9.97
N TYR A 36 8.79 -20.26 -8.94
CA TYR A 36 9.06 -20.66 -7.55
C TYR A 36 7.81 -20.86 -6.69
N ARG A 37 6.63 -21.06 -7.30
CA ARG A 37 5.35 -21.17 -6.57
C ARG A 37 5.33 -22.30 -5.53
N GLY A 38 6.05 -23.40 -5.81
CA GLY A 38 6.21 -24.51 -4.87
C GLY A 38 6.91 -24.11 -3.57
N ILE A 39 7.95 -23.26 -3.66
CA ILE A 39 8.68 -22.76 -2.48
C ILE A 39 7.77 -21.89 -1.62
N LEU A 40 6.96 -21.02 -2.24
CA LEU A 40 6.00 -20.20 -1.50
C LEU A 40 4.97 -21.07 -0.76
N ASN A 41 4.42 -22.09 -1.43
CA ASN A 41 3.49 -23.03 -0.81
C ASN A 41 4.15 -23.76 0.37
N TRP A 42 5.39 -24.20 0.20
CA TRP A 42 6.17 -24.86 1.26
C TRP A 42 6.39 -23.93 2.47
N CYS A 43 6.76 -22.67 2.24
CA CYS A 43 6.88 -21.67 3.32
C CYS A 43 5.57 -21.49 4.10
N VAL A 44 4.43 -21.44 3.41
CA VAL A 44 3.11 -21.34 4.05
C VAL A 44 2.81 -22.58 4.89
N VAL A 45 3.09 -23.78 4.36
CA VAL A 45 2.88 -25.04 5.09
C VAL A 45 3.75 -25.10 6.33
N MET A 46 5.04 -24.77 6.22
CA MET A 46 5.96 -24.75 7.35
C MET A 46 5.54 -23.73 8.42
N LEU A 47 5.12 -22.53 8.00
CA LEU A 47 4.59 -21.50 8.90
C LEU A 47 3.36 -21.97 9.66
N VAL A 48 2.42 -22.64 8.98
CA VAL A 48 1.22 -23.20 9.62
C VAL A 48 1.61 -24.33 10.57
N LEU A 49 2.40 -25.31 10.15
CA LEU A 49 2.75 -26.47 10.99
C LEU A 49 3.52 -26.08 12.26
N SER A 50 4.49 -25.16 12.13
CA SER A 50 5.30 -24.68 13.26
C SER A 50 4.49 -23.89 14.30
N ASN A 51 3.43 -23.20 13.88
CA ASN A 51 2.69 -22.29 14.75
C ASN A 51 1.25 -22.74 15.03
N ALA A 52 0.73 -23.78 14.36
CA ALA A 52 -0.64 -24.25 14.53
C ALA A 52 -0.94 -24.63 15.97
N ARG A 53 0.01 -25.32 16.63
CA ARG A 53 -0.11 -25.68 18.05
C ARG A 53 -0.30 -24.43 18.91
N LEU A 54 0.57 -23.44 18.76
CA LEU A 54 0.55 -22.25 19.60
C LEU A 54 -0.65 -21.35 19.27
N PHE A 55 -1.06 -21.27 18.00
CA PHE A 55 -2.31 -20.63 17.59
C PHE A 55 -3.54 -21.27 18.25
N LEU A 56 -3.62 -22.60 18.24
CA LEU A 56 -4.72 -23.34 18.89
C LEU A 56 -4.67 -23.19 20.41
N GLU A 57 -3.50 -23.29 21.04
CA GLU A 57 -3.33 -23.06 22.47
C GLU A 57 -3.75 -21.63 22.85
N ASN A 58 -3.40 -20.63 22.05
CA ASN A 58 -3.87 -19.27 22.26
C ASN A 58 -5.40 -19.19 22.17
N ILE A 59 -6.02 -19.72 21.12
CA ILE A 59 -7.50 -19.69 21.00
C ILE A 59 -8.17 -20.42 22.17
N ILE A 60 -7.62 -21.56 22.63
CA ILE A 60 -8.20 -22.34 23.72
C ILE A 60 -8.01 -21.63 25.07
N LYS A 61 -6.81 -21.08 25.33
CA LYS A 61 -6.45 -20.46 26.62
C LYS A 61 -7.09 -19.09 26.80
N TYR A 62 -7.14 -18.32 25.74
CA TYR A 62 -7.53 -16.92 25.74
C TYR A 62 -8.97 -16.74 25.21
N GLY A 63 -9.49 -17.68 24.42
CA GLY A 63 -10.75 -17.50 23.73
C GLY A 63 -10.70 -16.35 22.73
N ILE A 64 -11.87 -15.88 22.31
CA ILE A 64 -11.98 -14.57 21.63
C ILE A 64 -11.95 -13.51 22.75
N LEU A 65 -10.76 -12.98 23.09
CA LEU A 65 -10.61 -12.00 24.18
C LEU A 65 -11.37 -10.69 23.97
N VAL A 66 -11.69 -10.39 22.71
CA VAL A 66 -12.26 -9.10 22.32
C VAL A 66 -13.74 -9.29 22.10
N ASP A 67 -14.56 -8.91 23.08
CA ASP A 67 -15.99 -8.72 22.87
C ASP A 67 -16.21 -7.39 22.13
N PRO A 68 -16.60 -7.42 20.83
CA PRO A 68 -16.79 -6.20 20.06
C PRO A 68 -17.88 -5.30 20.65
N ILE A 69 -18.90 -5.90 21.29
CA ILE A 69 -20.03 -5.17 21.87
C ILE A 69 -19.55 -4.39 23.10
N GLN A 70 -18.74 -5.04 23.94
CA GLN A 70 -18.14 -4.40 25.12
C GLN A 70 -17.18 -3.26 24.73
N VAL A 71 -16.35 -3.44 23.68
CA VAL A 71 -15.45 -2.39 23.19
C VAL A 71 -16.23 -1.16 22.72
N VAL A 72 -17.31 -1.37 21.95
CA VAL A 72 -18.18 -0.27 21.50
C VAL A 72 -18.88 0.39 22.69
N SER A 73 -19.39 -0.38 23.65
CA SER A 73 -20.02 0.17 24.85
C SER A 73 -19.05 0.99 25.71
N LEU A 74 -17.79 0.55 25.84
CA LEU A 74 -16.74 1.27 26.56
C LEU A 74 -16.39 2.58 25.85
N PHE A 75 -16.28 2.54 24.53
CA PHE A 75 -16.04 3.72 23.71
C PHE A 75 -17.17 4.76 23.84
N LEU A 76 -18.43 4.33 23.83
CA LEU A 76 -19.59 5.22 23.98
C LEU A 76 -19.71 5.80 25.40
N LYS A 77 -19.21 5.09 26.42
CA LYS A 77 -19.23 5.55 27.82
C LYS A 77 -18.25 6.68 28.08
N ASP A 78 -17.03 6.60 27.53
CA ASP A 78 -16.03 7.66 27.62
C ASP A 78 -15.22 7.78 26.31
N PRO A 79 -15.72 8.53 25.31
CA PRO A 79 -15.05 8.70 24.02
C PRO A 79 -13.68 9.37 24.13
N TYR A 80 -13.49 10.25 25.11
CA TYR A 80 -12.25 11.01 25.27
C TYR A 80 -11.08 10.15 25.78
N SER A 81 -11.38 9.02 26.42
CA SER A 81 -10.37 8.02 26.78
C SER A 81 -9.76 7.31 25.57
N TRP A 82 -10.42 7.34 24.39
CA TRP A 82 -9.95 6.75 23.14
C TRP A 82 -9.72 7.83 22.05
N PRO A 83 -8.72 8.71 22.22
CA PRO A 83 -8.51 9.86 21.34
C PRO A 83 -8.22 9.46 19.89
N ALA A 84 -7.61 8.29 19.66
CA ALA A 84 -7.32 7.77 18.32
C ALA A 84 -8.61 7.49 17.52
N ALA A 85 -9.59 6.84 18.15
CA ALA A 85 -10.88 6.55 17.51
C ALA A 85 -11.67 7.85 17.26
N CYS A 86 -11.64 8.79 18.20
CA CYS A 86 -12.22 10.12 18.02
C CYS A 86 -11.59 10.87 16.82
N LEU A 87 -10.27 10.86 16.67
CA LEU A 87 -9.60 11.44 15.50
C LEU A 87 -10.09 10.80 14.19
N ILE A 88 -10.19 9.47 14.14
CA ILE A 88 -10.68 8.78 12.94
C ILE A 88 -12.11 9.21 12.60
N ILE A 89 -12.99 9.39 13.59
CA ILE A 89 -14.36 9.88 13.36
C ILE A 89 -14.34 11.32 12.84
N VAL A 90 -13.51 12.20 13.43
CA VAL A 90 -13.36 13.61 13.01
C VAL A 90 -12.85 13.72 11.57
N SER A 91 -12.14 12.72 11.04
CA SER A 91 -11.69 12.71 9.64
C SER A 91 -12.83 12.89 8.63
N ASN A 92 -14.07 12.49 8.97
CA ASN A 92 -15.27 12.70 8.14
C ASN A 92 -15.56 14.17 7.85
N VAL A 93 -15.21 15.09 8.76
CA VAL A 93 -15.37 16.53 8.56
C VAL A 93 -14.58 17.00 7.33
N PHE A 94 -13.33 16.53 7.18
CA PHE A 94 -12.47 16.89 6.05
C PHE A 94 -12.94 16.26 4.73
N ILE A 95 -13.49 15.04 4.78
CA ILE A 95 -14.09 14.35 3.63
C ILE A 95 -15.31 15.13 3.12
N LEU A 96 -16.21 15.50 4.03
CA LEU A 96 -17.41 16.25 3.70
C LEU A 96 -17.07 17.66 3.22
N ALA A 97 -16.10 18.34 3.86
CA ALA A 97 -15.61 19.64 3.41
C ALA A 97 -15.14 19.57 1.95
N ALA A 98 -14.31 18.59 1.58
CA ALA A 98 -13.85 18.42 0.20
C ALA A 98 -15.01 18.17 -0.79
N LEU A 99 -16.00 17.34 -0.42
CA LEU A 99 -17.17 17.08 -1.25
C LEU A 99 -18.02 18.34 -1.47
N TYR A 100 -18.31 19.09 -0.41
CA TYR A 100 -19.13 20.29 -0.49
C TYR A 100 -18.42 21.42 -1.24
N THR A 101 -17.11 21.60 -1.04
CA THR A 101 -16.32 22.54 -1.86
C THR A 101 -16.43 22.21 -3.35
N GLU A 102 -16.28 20.94 -3.74
CA GLU A 102 -16.43 20.53 -5.15
C GLU A 102 -17.86 20.70 -5.67
N ARG A 103 -18.90 20.45 -4.86
CA ARG A 103 -20.30 20.73 -5.25
C ARG A 103 -20.52 22.21 -5.52
N ARG A 104 -20.00 23.09 -4.65
CA ARG A 104 -20.12 24.54 -4.80
C ARG A 104 -19.36 25.05 -6.04
N LEU A 105 -18.20 24.45 -6.36
CA LEU A 105 -17.45 24.69 -7.59
C LEU A 105 -18.22 24.20 -8.84
N ALA A 106 -18.88 23.04 -8.75
CA ALA A 106 -19.60 22.45 -9.87
C ALA A 106 -20.82 23.27 -10.32
N VAL A 107 -21.51 23.89 -9.36
CA VAL A 107 -22.66 24.79 -9.62
C VAL A 107 -22.20 26.19 -10.05
N GLY A 108 -20.93 26.54 -9.82
CA GLY A 108 -20.39 27.86 -10.14
C GLY A 108 -20.66 28.93 -9.08
N THR A 109 -21.06 28.54 -7.87
CA THR A 109 -21.30 29.47 -6.75
C THR A 109 -20.01 30.08 -6.20
N ILE A 110 -18.87 29.40 -6.36
CA ILE A 110 -17.55 29.85 -5.93
C ILE A 110 -16.57 29.84 -7.10
N THR A 111 -15.64 30.78 -7.11
CA THR A 111 -14.61 30.87 -8.14
C THR A 111 -13.57 29.76 -8.01
N GLN A 112 -12.85 29.47 -9.09
CA GLN A 112 -11.78 28.47 -9.09
C GLN A 112 -10.67 28.80 -8.08
N MET A 113 -10.33 30.08 -7.91
CA MET A 113 -9.31 30.54 -6.97
C MET A 113 -9.75 30.32 -5.52
N THR A 114 -10.98 30.74 -5.19
CA THR A 114 -11.55 30.52 -3.85
C THR A 114 -11.66 29.03 -3.52
N GLY A 115 -12.10 28.20 -4.48
CA GLY A 115 -12.13 26.75 -4.30
C GLY A 115 -10.75 26.13 -4.07
N LEU A 116 -9.73 26.58 -4.81
CA LEU A 116 -8.35 26.14 -4.61
C LEU A 116 -7.85 26.48 -3.20
N ILE A 117 -8.14 27.69 -2.70
CA ILE A 117 -7.77 28.12 -1.34
C ILE A 117 -8.44 27.21 -0.31
N PHE A 118 -9.74 26.92 -0.43
CA PHE A 118 -10.43 26.01 0.50
C PHE A 118 -9.85 24.60 0.46
N HIS A 119 -9.48 24.09 -0.70
CA HIS A 119 -8.84 22.77 -0.79
C HIS A 119 -7.45 22.74 -0.16
N ILE A 120 -6.61 23.76 -0.42
CA ILE A 120 -5.27 23.85 0.20
C ILE A 120 -5.41 23.96 1.72
N PHE A 121 -6.34 24.77 2.20
CA PHE A 121 -6.61 24.89 3.63
C PHE A 121 -7.05 23.54 4.21
N ASN A 122 -8.04 22.88 3.62
CA ASN A 122 -8.53 21.57 4.08
C ASN A 122 -7.40 20.52 4.12
N LEU A 123 -6.61 20.41 3.04
CA LEU A 123 -5.52 19.44 2.94
C LEU A 123 -4.38 19.74 3.93
N THR A 124 -4.03 21.00 4.15
CA THR A 124 -3.01 21.40 5.14
C THR A 124 -3.52 21.11 6.56
N SER A 125 -4.77 21.47 6.87
CA SER A 125 -5.39 21.18 8.16
C SER A 125 -5.45 19.67 8.43
N MET A 126 -5.65 18.83 7.41
CA MET A 126 -5.61 17.37 7.58
C MET A 126 -4.26 16.80 8.00
N LEU A 127 -3.15 17.48 7.70
CA LEU A 127 -1.83 17.03 8.15
C LEU A 127 -1.51 17.59 9.55
N ILE A 128 -1.82 18.88 9.78
CA ILE A 128 -1.46 19.57 11.02
C ILE A 128 -2.34 19.13 12.18
N PHE A 129 -3.67 19.11 12.00
CA PHE A 129 -4.63 18.80 13.06
C PHE A 129 -4.34 17.48 13.79
N PRO A 130 -4.28 16.31 13.12
CA PRO A 130 -4.06 15.05 13.81
C PRO A 130 -2.65 14.97 14.43
N SER A 131 -1.63 15.56 13.78
CA SER A 131 -0.27 15.60 14.37
C SER A 131 -0.21 16.43 15.65
N ALA A 132 -0.88 17.58 15.68
CA ALA A 132 -0.95 18.42 16.87
C ALA A 132 -1.69 17.68 17.99
N THR A 133 -2.81 17.01 17.68
CA THR A 133 -3.54 16.21 18.66
C THR A 133 -2.69 15.07 19.22
N VAL A 134 -1.97 14.32 18.40
CA VAL A 134 -1.09 13.23 18.86
C VAL A 134 0.05 13.74 19.75
N LEU A 135 0.59 14.92 19.48
CA LEU A 135 1.66 15.52 20.30
C LEU A 135 1.14 16.05 21.64
N ILE A 136 0.01 16.77 21.62
CA ILE A 136 -0.56 17.46 22.78
C ILE A 136 -1.28 16.49 23.72
N VAL A 137 -2.05 15.55 23.19
CA VAL A 137 -2.85 14.62 24.00
C VAL A 137 -1.95 13.55 24.58
N THR A 138 -1.82 13.54 25.91
CA THR A 138 -0.94 12.61 26.65
C THR A 138 -1.51 11.20 26.74
N SER A 139 -2.83 11.02 26.67
CA SER A 139 -3.49 9.71 26.65
C SER A 139 -3.37 8.96 25.32
N MET A 140 -2.76 9.57 24.30
CA MET A 140 -2.57 8.94 23.00
C MET A 140 -1.49 7.85 23.06
N THR A 141 -1.86 6.61 22.72
CA THR A 141 -0.89 5.51 22.59
C THR A 141 -0.10 5.64 21.29
N PRO A 142 1.18 5.22 21.23
CA PRO A 142 1.97 5.29 20.00
C PRO A 142 1.34 4.54 18.83
N VAL A 143 0.82 3.34 19.08
CA VAL A 143 0.13 2.54 18.05
C VAL A 143 -1.13 3.24 17.55
N GLY A 144 -1.94 3.81 18.47
CA GLY A 144 -3.11 4.61 18.11
C GLY A 144 -2.75 5.86 17.31
N GLY A 145 -1.63 6.50 17.65
CA GLY A 145 -1.04 7.62 16.90
C GLY A 145 -0.65 7.23 15.48
N VAL A 146 0.14 6.16 15.31
CA VAL A 146 0.55 5.65 13.98
C VAL A 146 -0.67 5.32 13.13
N LEU A 147 -1.67 4.61 13.69
CA LEU A 147 -2.89 4.25 12.97
C LEU A 147 -3.68 5.49 12.54
N SER A 148 -3.85 6.46 13.44
CA SER A 148 -4.57 7.71 13.14
C SER A 148 -3.86 8.53 12.06
N LEU A 149 -2.56 8.80 12.22
CA LEU A 149 -1.78 9.56 11.24
C LEU A 149 -1.69 8.83 9.90
N GLY A 150 -1.61 7.51 9.91
CA GLY A 150 -1.65 6.67 8.70
C GLY A 150 -2.97 6.84 7.93
N ILE A 151 -4.11 6.80 8.62
CA ILE A 151 -5.43 7.03 8.01
C ILE A 151 -5.52 8.45 7.46
N TYR A 152 -5.12 9.46 8.23
CA TYR A 152 -5.13 10.85 7.77
C TYR A 152 -4.22 11.09 6.56
N THR A 153 -3.05 10.44 6.51
CA THR A 153 -2.14 10.49 5.35
C THR A 153 -2.80 9.85 4.12
N VAL A 154 -3.42 8.67 4.26
CA VAL A 154 -4.16 8.02 3.17
C VAL A 154 -5.30 8.90 2.68
N LEU A 155 -6.08 9.51 3.59
CA LEU A 155 -7.17 10.42 3.25
C LEU A 155 -6.64 11.69 2.56
N PHE A 156 -5.53 12.25 3.01
CA PHE A 156 -4.89 13.40 2.37
C PHE A 156 -4.56 13.10 0.90
N LEU A 157 -3.90 11.96 0.62
CA LEU A 157 -3.55 11.55 -0.75
C LEU A 157 -4.82 11.34 -1.59
N LYS A 158 -5.85 10.70 -1.02
CA LYS A 158 -7.13 10.48 -1.68
C LYS A 158 -7.83 11.80 -2.03
N LEU A 159 -7.98 12.70 -1.07
CA LEU A 159 -8.68 13.97 -1.29
C LEU A 159 -7.92 14.89 -2.24
N TYR A 160 -6.58 14.85 -2.25
CA TYR A 160 -5.78 15.50 -3.29
C TYR A 160 -6.13 14.96 -4.67
N SER A 161 -6.16 13.63 -4.83
CA SER A 161 -6.49 12.99 -6.10
C SER A 161 -7.94 13.27 -6.54
N TYR A 162 -8.87 13.32 -5.58
CA TYR A 162 -10.27 13.66 -5.79
C TYR A 162 -10.42 15.08 -6.34
N GLN A 163 -9.76 16.06 -5.71
CA GLN A 163 -9.74 17.44 -6.18
C GLN A 163 -9.13 17.55 -7.59
N ASP A 164 -7.94 16.98 -7.80
CA ASP A 164 -7.22 17.11 -9.07
C ASP A 164 -8.02 16.50 -10.25
N THR A 165 -8.63 15.34 -10.03
CA THR A 165 -9.45 14.68 -11.05
C THR A 165 -10.75 15.44 -11.33
N ASN A 166 -11.46 15.95 -10.31
CA ASN A 166 -12.69 16.73 -10.51
C ASN A 166 -12.39 18.08 -11.16
N ARG A 167 -11.28 18.73 -10.80
CA ARG A 167 -10.78 19.94 -11.49
C ARG A 167 -10.58 19.68 -12.98
N TRP A 168 -9.87 18.60 -13.33
CA TRP A 168 -9.66 18.22 -14.73
C TRP A 168 -10.98 17.95 -15.48
N CYS A 169 -11.92 17.24 -14.86
CA CYS A 169 -13.25 17.01 -15.46
C CYS A 169 -14.03 18.31 -15.67
N ARG A 170 -13.96 19.25 -14.72
CA ARG A 170 -14.59 20.57 -14.81
C ARG A 170 -14.00 21.40 -15.96
N GLU A 171 -12.67 21.42 -16.09
CA GLU A 171 -11.97 22.12 -17.19
C GLU A 171 -12.37 21.57 -18.55
N ILE A 172 -12.44 20.23 -18.71
CA ILE A 172 -12.91 19.60 -19.95
C ILE A 172 -14.36 19.99 -20.26
N ARG A 173 -15.24 19.99 -19.26
CA ARG A 173 -16.65 20.37 -19.44
C ARG A 173 -16.77 21.83 -19.92
N GLN A 174 -16.01 22.74 -19.32
CA GLN A 174 -15.96 24.14 -19.72
C GLN A 174 -15.40 24.32 -21.15
N ALA A 175 -14.34 23.59 -21.50
CA ALA A 175 -13.77 23.61 -22.84
C ALA A 175 -14.76 23.07 -23.91
N LYS A 176 -15.51 22.01 -23.59
CA LYS A 176 -16.58 21.47 -24.46
C LYS A 176 -17.73 22.46 -24.63
N ALA A 177 -18.17 23.10 -23.55
CA ALA A 177 -19.23 24.11 -23.60
C ALA A 177 -18.85 25.29 -24.52
N LYS A 178 -17.59 25.72 -24.49
CA LYS A 178 -17.06 26.76 -25.41
C LYS A 178 -17.02 26.33 -26.88
N ARG A 179 -16.92 25.02 -27.17
CA ARG A 179 -16.81 24.48 -28.53
C ARG A 179 -18.15 24.10 -29.18
N LEU A 180 -19.30 24.41 -28.56
CA LEU A 180 -20.67 24.11 -29.07
C LEU A 180 -20.86 22.66 -29.59
N THR A 181 -20.06 21.72 -29.11
CA THR A 181 -20.04 20.35 -29.63
C THR A 181 -21.13 19.56 -28.93
N ARG A 182 -22.23 19.29 -29.65
CA ARG A 182 -23.35 18.47 -29.19
C ARG A 182 -22.86 17.01 -29.13
N SER A 183 -22.62 16.48 -27.93
CA SER A 183 -22.21 15.08 -27.79
C SER A 183 -23.41 14.16 -27.98
N TYR A 184 -23.29 13.21 -28.91
CA TYR A 184 -24.14 12.01 -28.96
C TYR A 184 -23.94 11.22 -27.67
N SER A 185 -25.00 11.02 -26.89
CA SER A 185 -24.98 10.18 -25.69
C SER A 185 -24.98 8.71 -26.12
N SER A 186 -23.81 8.06 -26.09
CA SER A 186 -23.73 6.61 -26.17
C SER A 186 -24.34 6.01 -24.90
N GLY A 187 -25.31 5.09 -25.07
CA GLY A 187 -26.15 4.49 -24.04
C GLY A 187 -25.43 3.54 -23.08
N HIS A 188 -24.38 4.00 -22.40
CA HIS A 188 -23.76 3.30 -21.29
C HIS A 188 -24.04 4.02 -19.97
N THR A 189 -24.35 3.25 -18.93
CA THR A 189 -24.61 3.67 -17.55
C THR A 189 -23.35 4.18 -16.84
N HIS A 190 -22.53 5.01 -17.51
CA HIS A 190 -21.31 5.57 -16.94
C HIS A 190 -21.58 6.90 -16.25
N VAL A 191 -21.13 7.01 -15.00
CA VAL A 191 -21.26 8.24 -14.22
C VAL A 191 -20.39 9.32 -14.86
N SER A 192 -21.01 10.46 -15.16
CA SER A 192 -20.38 11.63 -15.78
C SER A 192 -20.43 12.83 -14.83
N TYR A 193 -19.43 13.70 -14.88
CA TYR A 193 -19.41 14.93 -14.07
C TYR A 193 -20.56 15.87 -14.49
N PRO A 194 -21.34 16.44 -13.55
CA PRO A 194 -21.16 16.47 -12.08
C PRO A 194 -21.90 15.38 -11.29
N GLY A 195 -22.50 14.40 -11.96
CA GLY A 195 -23.30 13.34 -11.33
C GLY A 195 -22.52 12.41 -10.40
N ASN A 196 -21.18 12.48 -10.39
CA ASN A 196 -20.31 11.74 -9.48
C ASN A 196 -20.18 12.39 -8.08
N LEU A 197 -20.71 13.61 -7.88
CA LEU A 197 -20.57 14.36 -6.62
C LEU A 197 -21.59 13.91 -5.57
N THR A 198 -21.72 12.60 -5.35
CA THR A 198 -22.63 12.00 -4.38
C THR A 198 -21.88 11.57 -3.12
N HIS A 199 -22.60 11.46 -1.98
CA HIS A 199 -22.00 10.90 -0.76
C HIS A 199 -21.59 9.43 -0.96
N ARG A 200 -22.39 8.68 -1.73
CA ARG A 200 -22.12 7.27 -2.03
C ARG A 200 -20.80 7.08 -2.77
N ASP A 201 -20.56 7.86 -3.82
CA ASP A 201 -19.32 7.75 -4.61
C ASP A 201 -18.09 8.23 -3.83
N MET A 202 -18.26 9.29 -3.02
CA MET A 202 -17.20 9.77 -2.14
C MET A 202 -16.79 8.71 -1.12
N TYR A 203 -17.74 8.17 -0.34
CA TYR A 203 -17.42 7.15 0.66
C TYR A 203 -16.96 5.84 0.03
N TYR A 204 -17.47 5.48 -1.15
CA TYR A 204 -16.92 4.35 -1.90
C TYR A 204 -15.42 4.55 -2.17
N PHE A 205 -15.03 5.72 -2.66
CA PHE A 205 -13.63 6.02 -2.93
C PHE A 205 -12.78 6.10 -1.66
N VAL A 206 -13.31 6.66 -0.57
CA VAL A 206 -12.63 6.73 0.73
C VAL A 206 -12.24 5.34 1.22
N PHE A 207 -13.12 4.34 1.08
CA PHE A 207 -12.83 2.97 1.50
C PHE A 207 -12.14 2.11 0.44
N ALA A 208 -12.24 2.46 -0.86
CA ALA A 208 -11.60 1.69 -1.93
C ALA A 208 -10.08 1.58 -1.73
N PRO A 209 -9.43 0.43 -1.98
CA PRO A 209 -8.01 0.23 -1.73
C PRO A 209 -7.13 0.83 -2.86
N THR A 210 -7.37 2.09 -3.20
CA THR A 210 -6.63 2.90 -4.17
C THR A 210 -6.54 4.34 -3.70
N LEU A 211 -5.48 5.03 -4.12
CA LEU A 211 -5.26 6.45 -3.82
C LEU A 211 -5.63 7.37 -4.99
N CYS A 212 -5.80 6.81 -6.18
CA CYS A 212 -6.13 7.56 -7.38
C CYS A 212 -7.63 7.58 -7.64
N TYR A 213 -8.28 8.74 -7.50
CA TYR A 213 -9.69 8.90 -7.83
C TYR A 213 -9.94 8.73 -9.33
N GLN A 214 -11.05 8.06 -9.63
CA GLN A 214 -11.63 7.90 -10.97
C GLN A 214 -13.15 7.94 -10.84
N LEU A 215 -13.83 8.43 -11.87
CA LEU A 215 -15.30 8.53 -11.85
C LEU A 215 -15.96 7.14 -11.85
N ASN A 216 -15.37 6.21 -12.60
CA ASN A 216 -15.91 4.86 -12.77
C ASN A 216 -14.81 3.85 -12.48
N PHE A 217 -14.85 3.23 -11.31
CA PHE A 217 -13.91 2.16 -10.95
C PHE A 217 -14.33 0.81 -11.56
N PRO A 218 -13.37 -0.04 -11.99
CA PRO A 218 -13.68 -1.39 -12.42
C PRO A 218 -14.30 -2.18 -11.26
N ARG A 219 -15.41 -2.89 -11.53
CA ARG A 219 -16.16 -3.65 -10.51
C ARG A 219 -16.07 -5.15 -10.74
N SER A 220 -15.95 -5.89 -9.64
CA SER A 220 -16.13 -7.33 -9.64
C SER A 220 -17.62 -7.67 -9.72
N PRO A 221 -18.05 -8.70 -10.48
CA PRO A 221 -19.48 -9.00 -10.68
C PRO A 221 -20.17 -9.53 -9.41
N ARG A 222 -19.43 -10.15 -8.49
CA ARG A 222 -19.94 -10.74 -7.25
C ARG A 222 -18.88 -10.78 -6.17
N ILE A 223 -19.33 -10.90 -4.91
CA ILE A 223 -18.47 -11.15 -3.75
C ILE A 223 -18.23 -12.66 -3.63
N ARG A 224 -16.98 -13.09 -3.64
CA ARG A 224 -16.55 -14.48 -3.51
C ARG A 224 -16.28 -14.81 -2.05
N ILE A 225 -17.30 -15.30 -1.34
CA ILE A 225 -17.23 -15.60 0.11
C ILE A 225 -16.06 -16.52 0.48
N ARG A 226 -15.78 -17.58 -0.30
CA ARG A 226 -14.62 -18.47 -0.05
C ARG A 226 -13.29 -17.72 -0.10
N PHE A 227 -13.14 -16.78 -1.03
CA PHE A 227 -11.94 -15.95 -1.13
C PHE A 227 -11.87 -15.00 0.07
N LEU A 228 -12.98 -14.35 0.43
CA LEU A 228 -13.08 -13.43 1.56
C LEU A 228 -12.72 -14.11 2.89
N MET A 229 -13.29 -15.29 3.17
CA MET A 229 -13.00 -16.06 4.39
C MET A 229 -11.53 -16.49 4.46
N ARG A 230 -10.94 -16.88 3.32
CA ARG A 230 -9.50 -17.18 3.25
C ARG A 230 -8.64 -15.96 3.60
N ARG A 231 -8.97 -14.78 3.07
CA ARG A 231 -8.25 -13.53 3.41
C ARG A 231 -8.40 -13.18 4.89
N LEU A 232 -9.61 -13.34 5.44
CA LEU A 232 -9.88 -13.08 6.86
C LEU A 232 -9.06 -14.00 7.77
N PHE A 233 -8.99 -15.30 7.46
CA PHE A 233 -8.17 -16.24 8.22
C PHE A 233 -6.69 -15.86 8.20
N GLU A 234 -6.15 -15.49 7.05
CA GLU A 234 -4.76 -15.04 6.93
C GLU A 234 -4.48 -13.76 7.73
N MET A 235 -5.45 -12.82 7.78
CA MET A 235 -5.33 -11.60 8.58
C MET A 235 -5.30 -11.85 10.09
N TRP A 236 -5.97 -12.91 10.58
CA TRP A 236 -6.01 -13.25 12.00
C TRP A 236 -4.83 -14.11 12.42
N MET A 237 -4.44 -15.08 11.59
CA MET A 237 -3.36 -16.01 11.89
C MET A 237 -2.01 -15.30 11.96
N VAL A 238 -1.75 -14.38 11.03
CA VAL A 238 -0.43 -13.74 10.88
C VAL A 238 0.01 -12.96 12.15
N PRO A 239 -0.80 -12.07 12.74
CA PRO A 239 -0.44 -11.39 13.99
C PRO A 239 -0.30 -12.35 15.18
N THR A 240 -1.11 -13.42 15.25
CA THR A 240 -0.98 -14.42 16.33
C THR A 240 0.35 -15.15 16.25
N ILE A 241 0.82 -15.47 15.04
CA ILE A 241 2.15 -16.05 14.82
C ILE A 241 3.24 -15.06 15.25
N GLN A 242 3.11 -13.77 14.93
CA GLN A 242 4.07 -12.76 15.39
C GLN A 242 4.14 -12.66 16.92
N ASN A 243 3.00 -12.66 17.61
CA ASN A 243 2.94 -12.60 19.07
C ASN A 243 3.48 -13.87 19.75
N SER A 244 3.47 -15.00 19.04
CA SER A 244 4.03 -16.27 19.51
C SER A 244 5.54 -16.33 19.48
N MET A 245 6.15 -15.58 18.56
CA MET A 245 7.59 -15.49 18.45
C MET A 245 8.06 -14.38 19.40
N LYS A 246 9.06 -14.68 20.26
CA LYS A 246 9.61 -13.65 21.16
C LYS A 246 10.09 -12.46 20.31
N PRO A 247 9.63 -11.21 20.58
CA PRO A 247 9.76 -10.06 19.67
C PRO A 247 11.21 -9.70 19.30
N PHE A 248 12.21 -10.12 20.07
CA PHE A 248 13.63 -9.87 19.81
C PHE A 248 14.37 -11.04 19.15
N GLN A 249 13.73 -12.19 18.95
CA GLN A 249 14.34 -13.36 18.30
C GLN A 249 14.00 -13.46 16.81
N VAL A 250 13.04 -12.66 16.32
CA VAL A 250 12.66 -12.61 14.91
C VAL A 250 13.45 -11.50 14.22
N PRO A 251 14.23 -11.81 13.17
CA PRO A 251 14.87 -10.79 12.36
C PRO A 251 13.88 -9.71 11.90
N ASN A 252 14.18 -8.43 12.15
CA ASN A 252 13.34 -7.28 11.78
C ASN A 252 12.81 -7.37 10.35
N HIS A 253 13.65 -7.81 9.41
CA HIS A 253 13.27 -7.98 8.02
C HIS A 253 12.09 -8.96 7.82
N LEU A 254 12.01 -10.06 8.60
CA LEU A 254 10.88 -10.99 8.53
C LEU A 254 9.58 -10.34 8.99
N ILE A 255 9.62 -9.48 10.01
CA ILE A 255 8.45 -8.73 10.47
C ILE A 255 7.91 -7.85 9.33
N TRP A 256 8.80 -7.20 8.58
CA TRP A 256 8.42 -6.38 7.42
C TRP A 256 7.85 -7.20 6.25
N LEU A 257 8.40 -8.38 5.95
CA LEU A 257 7.84 -9.28 4.93
C LEU A 257 6.45 -9.79 5.32
N ILE A 258 6.27 -10.16 6.59
CA ILE A 258 5.00 -10.59 7.14
C ILE A 258 3.99 -9.43 7.10
N PHE A 259 4.39 -8.24 7.52
CA PHE A 259 3.57 -7.02 7.44
C PHE A 259 3.15 -6.73 6.00
N PHE A 260 4.09 -6.85 5.04
CA PHE A 260 3.80 -6.66 3.63
C PHE A 260 2.69 -7.61 3.16
N TYR A 261 2.82 -8.92 3.44
CA TYR A 261 1.82 -9.91 3.06
C TYR A 261 0.48 -9.69 3.78
N TRP A 262 0.51 -9.40 5.07
CA TRP A 262 -0.68 -9.14 5.86
C TRP A 262 -1.45 -7.92 5.32
N PHE A 263 -0.76 -6.80 5.10
CA PHE A 263 -1.39 -5.54 4.69
C PHE A 263 -1.72 -5.49 3.20
N PHE A 264 -0.70 -5.57 2.33
CA PHE A 264 -0.86 -5.37 0.88
C PHE A 264 -1.53 -6.54 0.17
N HIS A 265 -1.30 -7.77 0.64
CA HIS A 265 -1.94 -8.93 0.05
C HIS A 265 -3.28 -9.24 0.73
N SER A 266 -3.29 -9.50 2.04
CA SER A 266 -4.50 -10.02 2.69
C SER A 266 -5.55 -8.94 2.97
N SER A 267 -5.18 -7.88 3.70
CA SER A 267 -6.10 -6.81 4.09
C SER A 267 -6.64 -6.02 2.90
N MET A 268 -5.80 -5.61 1.96
CA MET A 268 -6.26 -4.88 0.78
C MET A 268 -7.14 -5.72 -0.14
N ASN A 269 -6.85 -7.03 -0.33
CA ASN A 269 -7.75 -7.90 -1.11
C ASN A 269 -9.07 -8.18 -0.39
N PHE A 270 -9.07 -8.26 0.95
CA PHE A 270 -10.29 -8.37 1.73
C PHE A 270 -11.19 -7.15 1.51
N VAL A 271 -10.64 -5.94 1.66
CA VAL A 271 -11.36 -4.68 1.41
C VAL A 271 -11.82 -4.58 -0.06
N ALA A 272 -10.96 -4.95 -1.01
CA ALA A 272 -11.31 -4.95 -2.43
C ALA A 272 -12.47 -5.89 -2.75
N GLU A 273 -12.49 -7.10 -2.18
CA GLU A 273 -13.56 -8.06 -2.38
C GLU A 273 -14.88 -7.56 -1.76
N LEU A 274 -14.83 -7.02 -0.54
CA LEU A 274 -16.00 -6.45 0.16
C LEU A 274 -16.63 -5.29 -0.63
N LEU A 275 -15.79 -4.43 -1.22
CA LEU A 275 -16.22 -3.27 -2.01
C LEU A 275 -16.44 -3.60 -3.49
N GLN A 276 -16.32 -4.86 -3.89
CA GLN A 276 -16.37 -5.30 -5.29
C GLN A 276 -15.42 -4.50 -6.20
N PHE A 277 -14.27 -4.10 -5.68
CA PHE A 277 -13.23 -3.40 -6.42
C PHE A 277 -12.46 -4.38 -7.31
N GLY A 278 -12.43 -4.11 -8.62
CA GLY A 278 -11.87 -4.99 -9.63
C GLY A 278 -10.36 -4.85 -9.83
N ASP A 279 -9.80 -3.67 -9.60
CA ASP A 279 -8.34 -3.43 -9.72
C ASP A 279 -7.64 -3.90 -8.44
N ARG A 280 -7.01 -5.08 -8.50
CA ARG A 280 -6.36 -5.72 -7.33
C ARG A 280 -4.85 -5.77 -7.45
N GLU A 281 -4.30 -4.99 -8.38
CA GLU A 281 -2.86 -4.87 -8.58
C GLU A 281 -2.28 -3.88 -7.55
N PHE A 282 -2.14 -4.35 -6.30
CA PHE A 282 -1.59 -3.54 -5.21
C PHE A 282 -0.06 -3.55 -5.16
N TYR A 283 0.56 -4.57 -5.73
CA TYR A 283 2.00 -4.75 -5.84
C TYR A 283 2.33 -5.64 -7.04
N LYS A 284 3.57 -5.59 -7.49
CA LYS A 284 4.16 -6.46 -8.53
C LYS A 284 5.29 -7.31 -7.95
N ASP A 285 6.02 -8.02 -8.77
CA ASP A 285 7.13 -8.93 -8.43
C ASP A 285 8.39 -8.19 -7.97
N TRP A 286 8.24 -7.31 -6.96
CA TRP A 286 9.32 -6.50 -6.40
C TRP A 286 10.44 -7.34 -5.77
N TRP A 287 10.23 -8.61 -5.44
CA TRP A 287 11.28 -9.51 -4.95
C TRP A 287 12.31 -9.87 -6.03
N ASN A 288 11.95 -9.77 -7.31
CA ASN A 288 12.83 -9.97 -8.46
C ASN A 288 13.48 -8.66 -8.96
N SER A 289 13.40 -7.58 -8.19
CA SER A 289 13.92 -6.27 -8.61
C SER A 289 15.45 -6.31 -8.78
N GLU A 290 15.96 -6.03 -9.97
CA GLU A 290 17.40 -5.86 -10.21
C GLU A 290 17.91 -4.45 -9.87
N THR A 291 16.99 -3.48 -9.78
CA THR A 291 17.31 -2.08 -9.48
C THR A 291 16.44 -1.56 -8.34
N VAL A 292 16.98 -0.65 -7.53
CA VAL A 292 16.27 0.00 -6.43
C VAL A 292 15.07 0.81 -6.96
N THR A 293 15.20 1.43 -8.14
CA THR A 293 14.11 2.16 -8.78
C THR A 293 12.94 1.26 -9.18
N TYR A 294 13.23 0.06 -9.70
CA TYR A 294 12.19 -0.94 -9.99
C TYR A 294 11.51 -1.41 -8.70
N PHE A 295 12.26 -1.67 -7.62
CA PHE A 295 11.67 -2.02 -6.32
C PHE A 295 10.65 -0.96 -5.84
N TRP A 296 11.07 0.31 -5.78
CA TRP A 296 10.22 1.41 -5.29
C TRP A 296 8.98 1.66 -6.16
N ALA A 297 9.01 1.27 -7.43
CA ALA A 297 7.86 1.36 -8.33
C ALA A 297 6.85 0.21 -8.16
N ASN A 298 7.29 -0.93 -7.61
CA ASN A 298 6.54 -2.19 -7.68
C ASN A 298 6.05 -2.72 -6.33
N TRP A 299 6.61 -2.27 -5.21
CA TRP A 299 6.20 -2.76 -3.89
C TRP A 299 4.82 -2.23 -3.44
N ASN A 300 4.52 -0.95 -3.68
CA ASN A 300 3.28 -0.28 -3.30
C ASN A 300 2.73 0.51 -4.49
N ILE A 301 1.99 -0.20 -5.34
CA ILE A 301 1.46 0.33 -6.59
C ILE A 301 0.46 1.48 -6.36
N PRO A 302 -0.43 1.47 -5.35
CA PRO A 302 -1.32 2.61 -5.09
C PRO A 302 -0.57 3.93 -4.87
N VAL A 303 0.47 3.92 -4.03
CA VAL A 303 1.29 5.12 -3.77
C VAL A 303 2.11 5.47 -5.00
N HIS A 304 2.71 4.49 -5.67
CA HIS A 304 3.47 4.73 -6.90
C HIS A 304 2.62 5.37 -8.00
N LYS A 305 1.42 4.83 -8.29
CA LYS A 305 0.47 5.38 -9.27
C LYS A 305 0.06 6.81 -8.89
N TRP A 306 -0.15 7.08 -7.59
CA TRP A 306 -0.47 8.42 -7.10
C TRP A 306 0.68 9.41 -7.32
N CYS A 307 1.90 9.06 -6.88
CA CYS A 307 3.10 9.88 -7.08
C CYS A 307 3.33 10.14 -8.57
N LEU A 308 3.19 9.11 -9.41
CA LEU A 308 3.37 9.24 -10.85
C LEU A 308 2.36 10.21 -11.48
N ARG A 309 1.06 10.07 -11.14
CA ARG A 309 -0.03 10.84 -11.75
C ARG A 309 -0.12 12.28 -11.27
N HIS A 310 -0.01 12.48 -9.96
CA HIS A 310 -0.37 13.74 -9.30
C HIS A 310 0.85 14.58 -8.91
N PHE A 311 2.05 14.00 -8.89
CA PHE A 311 3.26 14.70 -8.48
C PHE A 311 4.31 14.73 -9.60
N TYR A 312 4.80 13.56 -10.01
CA TYR A 312 5.88 13.42 -10.98
C TYR A 312 5.52 13.91 -12.39
N LYS A 313 4.44 13.40 -13.01
CA LYS A 313 4.04 13.82 -14.36
C LYS A 313 3.72 15.33 -14.44
N PRO A 314 3.00 15.95 -13.48
CA PRO A 314 2.82 17.39 -13.45
C PRO A 314 4.12 18.18 -13.37
N MET A 315 5.11 17.74 -12.58
CA MET A 315 6.43 18.40 -12.54
C MET A 315 7.16 18.32 -13.89
N LEU A 316 7.14 17.15 -14.55
CA LEU A 316 7.73 17.00 -15.88
C LEU A 316 7.05 17.89 -16.93
N ARG A 317 5.71 17.99 -16.89
CA ARG A 317 4.95 18.88 -17.79
C ARG A 317 5.29 20.36 -17.59
N LYS A 318 5.75 20.75 -16.40
CA LYS A 318 6.25 22.10 -16.09
C LYS A 318 7.72 22.33 -16.48
N GLY A 319 8.38 21.33 -17.08
CA GLY A 319 9.77 21.44 -17.54
C GLY A 319 10.83 21.04 -16.50
N VAL A 320 10.45 20.47 -15.36
CA VAL A 320 11.42 19.98 -14.36
C VAL A 320 12.16 18.75 -14.92
N ASN A 321 13.48 18.70 -14.74
CA ASN A 321 14.28 17.56 -15.21
C ASN A 321 13.92 16.25 -14.45
N LYS A 322 14.20 15.10 -15.08
CA LYS A 322 13.78 13.78 -14.54
C LYS A 322 14.41 13.46 -13.18
N PHE A 323 15.69 13.78 -12.99
CA PHE A 323 16.41 13.49 -11.75
C PHE A 323 15.86 14.31 -10.58
N LEU A 324 15.68 15.62 -10.77
CA LEU A 324 15.09 16.51 -9.76
C LEU A 324 13.65 16.13 -9.44
N ALA A 325 12.86 15.72 -10.44
CA ALA A 325 11.51 15.21 -10.21
C ALA A 325 11.51 13.89 -9.42
N GLN A 326 12.47 12.99 -9.66
CA GLN A 326 12.64 11.77 -8.86
C GLN A 326 13.05 12.10 -7.42
N THR A 327 14.07 12.94 -7.23
CA THR A 327 14.53 13.38 -5.90
C THR A 327 13.41 14.06 -5.12
N ALA A 328 12.58 14.87 -5.77
CA ALA A 328 11.42 15.48 -5.13
C ALA A 328 10.38 14.45 -4.66
N VAL A 329 10.15 13.37 -5.42
CA VAL A 329 9.27 12.26 -4.99
C VAL A 329 9.86 11.57 -3.76
N PHE A 330 11.17 11.32 -3.74
CA PHE A 330 11.85 10.75 -2.57
C PHE A 330 11.79 11.67 -1.36
N LEU A 331 11.95 12.98 -1.53
CA LEU A 331 11.84 13.96 -0.45
C LEU A 331 10.43 14.00 0.14
N MET A 332 9.39 14.01 -0.70
CA MET A 332 8.00 13.93 -0.26
C MET A 332 7.74 12.60 0.49
N SER A 333 8.30 11.50 0.01
CA SER A 333 8.20 10.21 0.70
C SER A 333 8.93 10.22 2.05
N ALA A 334 10.13 10.79 2.11
CA ALA A 334 10.92 10.93 3.33
C ALA A 334 10.17 11.74 4.40
N PHE A 335 9.49 12.83 4.00
CA PHE A 335 8.61 13.59 4.87
C PHE A 335 7.52 12.73 5.51
N PHE A 336 6.79 11.93 4.72
CA PHE A 336 5.72 11.08 5.27
C PHE A 336 6.26 9.92 6.13
N HIS A 337 7.41 9.34 5.79
CA HIS A 337 8.03 8.31 6.64
C HIS A 337 8.46 8.87 7.99
N GLU A 338 9.12 10.03 8.00
CA GLU A 338 9.48 10.70 9.25
C GLU A 338 8.21 11.11 10.02
N TYR A 339 7.21 11.69 9.37
CA TYR A 339 5.95 12.08 9.99
C TYR A 339 5.24 10.91 10.69
N LEU A 340 5.14 9.75 10.02
CA LEU A 340 4.44 8.58 10.55
C LEU A 340 5.19 7.87 11.69
N VAL A 341 6.51 8.03 11.78
CA VAL A 341 7.33 7.37 12.81
C VAL A 341 7.65 8.33 13.97
N SER A 342 8.10 9.55 13.67
CA SER A 342 8.55 10.53 14.67
C SER A 342 7.41 11.07 15.53
N VAL A 343 6.27 11.42 14.92
CA VAL A 343 5.17 12.10 15.62
C VAL A 343 4.52 11.19 16.67
N PRO A 344 4.14 9.93 16.37
CA PRO A 344 3.53 9.05 17.39
C PRO A 344 4.47 8.67 18.52
N LEU A 345 5.78 8.58 18.23
CA LEU A 345 6.80 8.28 19.22
C LEU A 345 7.30 9.52 19.96
N LYS A 346 6.94 10.72 19.49
CA LYS A 346 7.40 12.03 20.00
C LYS A 346 8.93 12.18 19.94
N MET A 347 9.56 11.58 18.92
CA MET A 347 11.01 11.55 18.74
C MET A 347 11.41 12.11 17.37
N PHE A 348 12.05 13.27 17.33
CA PHE A 348 12.43 13.96 16.07
C PHE A 348 13.91 13.84 15.77
N ARG A 349 14.38 12.62 15.46
CA ARG A 349 15.81 12.34 15.19
C ARG A 349 16.20 12.38 13.71
N LEU A 350 15.22 12.46 12.80
CA LEU A 350 15.40 12.48 11.35
C LEU A 350 16.08 11.23 10.75
N TRP A 351 16.13 10.11 11.45
CA TRP A 351 16.75 8.89 10.93
C TRP A 351 15.98 8.28 9.77
N ALA A 352 14.64 8.28 9.82
CA ALA A 352 13.81 7.73 8.76
C ALA A 352 13.84 8.63 7.52
N PHE A 353 13.92 9.95 7.72
CA PHE A 353 14.14 10.91 6.65
C PHE A 353 15.49 10.66 5.94
N MET A 354 16.59 10.58 6.70
CA MET A 354 17.93 10.35 6.16
C MET A 354 18.04 8.99 5.48
N GLY A 355 17.41 7.95 6.04
CA GLY A 355 17.34 6.61 5.43
C GLY A 355 16.68 6.63 4.05
N MET A 356 15.57 7.35 3.88
CA MET A 356 14.91 7.52 2.58
C MET A 356 15.75 8.35 1.61
N MET A 357 16.43 9.41 2.07
CA MET A 357 17.27 10.24 1.20
C MET A 357 18.53 9.50 0.74
N ALA A 358 19.09 8.62 1.58
CA ALA A 358 20.22 7.75 1.23
C ALA A 358 19.88 6.73 0.13
N GLN A 359 18.58 6.43 -0.11
CA GLN A 359 18.16 5.56 -1.22
C GLN A 359 18.43 6.18 -2.60
N VAL A 360 18.48 7.51 -2.72
CA VAL A 360 18.74 8.18 -4.00
C VAL A 360 20.15 7.90 -4.53
N PRO A 361 21.24 8.16 -3.77
CA PRO A 361 22.58 7.80 -4.22
C PRO A 361 22.76 6.28 -4.33
N LEU A 362 22.13 5.48 -3.46
CA LEU A 362 22.15 4.02 -3.57
C LEU A 362 21.51 3.53 -4.87
N ALA A 363 20.37 4.10 -5.28
CA ALA A 363 19.70 3.74 -6.51
C ALA A 363 20.55 4.07 -7.76
N TRP A 364 21.24 5.21 -7.73
CA TRP A 364 22.21 5.56 -8.77
C TRP A 364 23.39 4.57 -8.81
N PHE A 365 23.96 4.24 -7.65
CA PHE A 365 25.08 3.30 -7.55
C PHE A 365 24.71 1.91 -8.06
N VAL A 366 23.64 1.31 -7.53
CA VAL A 366 23.17 -0.02 -7.93
C VAL A 366 22.86 -0.04 -9.43
N GLY A 367 22.12 0.96 -9.94
CA GLY A 367 21.78 1.02 -11.35
C GLY A 367 22.95 1.29 -12.29
N ARG A 368 24.09 1.80 -11.79
CA ARG A 368 25.29 2.08 -12.58
C ARG A 368 26.29 0.93 -12.59
N PHE A 369 26.41 0.22 -11.47
CA PHE A 369 27.51 -0.72 -11.22
C PHE A 369 27.08 -2.19 -11.08
N LEU A 370 25.83 -2.47 -10.73
CA LEU A 370 25.34 -3.83 -10.49
C LEU A 370 24.25 -4.20 -11.50
N ASN A 371 24.28 -5.44 -12.00
CA ASN A 371 23.31 -5.94 -12.99
C ASN A 371 22.84 -7.35 -12.62
N GLY A 372 21.65 -7.75 -13.09
CA GLY A 372 21.13 -9.10 -12.91
C GLY A 372 21.00 -9.50 -11.43
N ASN A 373 21.43 -10.71 -11.13
CA ASN A 373 21.37 -11.29 -9.78
C ASN A 373 22.14 -10.47 -8.72
N TYR A 374 23.23 -9.81 -9.09
CA TYR A 374 23.98 -8.94 -8.17
C TYR A 374 23.22 -7.65 -7.84
N GLY A 375 22.51 -7.10 -8.83
CA GLY A 375 21.59 -5.99 -8.61
C GLY A 375 20.45 -6.39 -7.66
N ASN A 376 19.88 -7.58 -7.87
CA ASN A 376 18.86 -8.13 -6.97
C ASN A 376 19.38 -8.35 -5.54
N ALA A 377 20.57 -8.92 -5.38
CA ALA A 377 21.20 -9.07 -4.08
C ALA A 377 21.41 -7.72 -3.37
N ALA A 378 21.83 -6.69 -4.11
CA ALA A 378 21.98 -5.34 -3.53
C ALA A 378 20.64 -4.72 -3.12
N VAL A 379 19.57 -4.93 -3.88
CA VAL A 379 18.21 -4.54 -3.46
C VAL A 379 17.84 -5.26 -2.16
N TRP A 380 18.02 -6.58 -2.06
CA TRP A 380 17.73 -7.32 -0.83
C TRP A 380 18.54 -6.84 0.37
N MET A 381 19.84 -6.61 0.19
CA MET A 381 20.68 -6.03 1.23
C MET A 381 20.13 -4.68 1.69
N SER A 382 19.73 -3.80 0.77
CA SER A 382 19.13 -2.50 1.09
C SER A 382 17.81 -2.62 1.88
N LEU A 383 17.03 -3.68 1.65
CA LEU A 383 15.78 -3.95 2.38
C LEU A 383 16.02 -4.55 3.77
N ILE A 384 17.18 -5.16 4.00
CA ILE A 384 17.55 -5.70 5.31
C ILE A 384 18.15 -4.60 6.18
N ILE A 385 19.09 -3.81 5.64
CA ILE A 385 19.87 -2.82 6.41
C ILE A 385 19.36 -1.38 6.30
N GLY A 386 18.53 -1.08 5.31
CA GLY A 386 18.11 0.29 4.99
C GLY A 386 16.94 0.77 5.84
N GLN A 387 15.85 1.14 5.18
CA GLN A 387 14.71 1.82 5.82
C GLN A 387 14.11 1.06 7.02
N PRO A 388 13.94 -0.28 6.97
CA PRO A 388 13.45 -1.05 8.11
C PRO A 388 14.28 -0.91 9.39
N VAL A 389 15.60 -0.73 9.29
CA VAL A 389 16.47 -0.55 10.46
C VAL A 389 16.28 0.83 11.05
N ALA A 390 16.13 1.88 10.23
CA ALA A 390 15.85 3.22 10.72
C ALA A 390 14.58 3.24 11.61
N VAL A 391 13.51 2.55 11.19
CA VAL A 391 12.28 2.41 12.00
C VAL A 391 12.51 1.58 13.26
N LEU A 392 13.28 0.50 13.17
CA LEU A 392 13.64 -0.32 14.33
C LEU A 392 14.37 0.51 15.39
N MET A 393 15.30 1.38 14.99
CA MET A 393 16.03 2.24 15.92
C MET A 393 15.08 3.17 16.70
N TYR A 394 14.06 3.74 16.06
CA TYR A 394 13.05 4.54 16.75
C TYR A 394 12.26 3.73 17.78
N VAL A 395 11.77 2.54 17.39
CA VAL A 395 10.96 1.69 18.27
C VAL A 395 11.80 1.15 19.43
N HIS A 396 13.05 0.77 19.16
CA HIS A 396 14.01 0.35 20.17
C HIS A 396 14.24 1.44 21.22
N ASP A 397 14.58 2.66 20.78
CA ASP A 397 14.86 3.75 21.70
C ASP A 397 13.61 4.18 22.48
N TYR A 398 12.44 4.17 21.84
CA TYR A 398 11.17 4.38 22.54
C TYR A 398 10.98 3.35 23.66
N TYR A 399 11.21 2.06 23.35
CA TYR A 399 11.07 0.98 24.32
C TYR A 399 12.08 1.11 25.48
N VAL A 400 13.34 1.40 25.19
CA VAL A 400 14.38 1.59 26.20
C VAL A 400 14.07 2.79 27.11
N ILE A 401 13.59 3.91 26.56
CA ILE A 401 13.27 5.11 27.37
C ILE A 401 12.08 4.85 28.31
N HIS A 402 11.07 4.10 27.88
CA HIS A 402 9.82 3.92 28.64
C HIS A 402 9.80 2.67 29.52
N TYR A 403 10.58 1.64 29.17
CA TYR A 403 10.57 0.33 29.84
C TYR A 403 11.97 -0.15 30.26
N GLY A 404 13.04 0.49 29.77
CA GLY A 404 14.43 0.06 30.00
C GLY A 404 15.04 0.51 31.34
N SER A 405 14.33 1.33 32.13
CA SER A 405 14.78 1.81 33.45
C SER A 405 14.38 0.90 34.62
N THR A 406 14.04 -0.37 34.36
CA THR A 406 13.84 -1.39 35.39
C THR A 406 14.88 -2.51 35.27
N THR A 407 16.13 -2.18 35.54
CA THR A 407 17.17 -3.12 35.98
C THR A 407 18.04 -2.44 37.01
#